data_AF-A0A662AKC9-F1
#
_entry.id   AF-A0A662AKC9-F1
#
_cell.length_a   1.000
_cell.length_b   1.000
_cell.length_c   1.000
_cell.angle_alpha   90.00
_cell.angle_beta   90.00
_cell.angle_gamma   90.00
#
_symmetry.space_group_name_H-M   'P 1'
#
loop_
_entity.id
_entity.type
_entity.pdbx_description
1 polymer ?
#
loop_
_entity_poly.entity_id
_entity_poly.type
_entity_poly.pdbx_seq_one_letter_code
_entity_poly.pdbx_strand_id
1 'polypeptide(L)'
;MHQILVSIHVWSSILFSFIAIILLLYTLKGLLTKSEFTKKHIYLENSFISLLYLGLILGIILYFFIEHDENMGQLSIEQAQEVMSSRFWAIEHFSVMLFALMLAQIGKIFTLKAINSKNKFKYALFYYGLATTITFISTGFYLYYKA
;
A
#
# COMPACT_ATOMS: atom_id res chain seq x y z
N MET A 1 22.64 -7.62 1.94
CA MET A 1 21.27 -8.22 1.95
C MET A 1 20.20 -7.17 2.23
N HIS A 2 20.31 -6.37 3.30
CA HIS A 2 19.35 -5.32 3.66
C HIS A 2 19.04 -4.32 2.51
N GLN A 3 20.07 -3.76 1.85
CA GLN A 3 19.88 -2.82 0.72
C GLN A 3 19.10 -3.41 -0.47
N ILE A 4 19.23 -4.71 -0.71
CA ILE A 4 18.49 -5.41 -1.77
C ILE A 4 17.02 -5.49 -1.40
N LEU A 5 16.70 -5.87 -0.15
CA LEU A 5 15.33 -5.93 0.35
C LEU A 5 14.65 -4.56 0.28
N VAL A 6 15.35 -3.50 0.71
CA VAL A 6 14.84 -2.13 0.63
C VAL A 6 14.56 -1.74 -0.82
N SER A 7 15.49 -2.04 -1.73
CA SER A 7 15.32 -1.75 -3.15
C SER A 7 14.09 -2.46 -3.73
N ILE A 8 13.93 -3.76 -3.46
CA ILE A 8 12.76 -4.54 -3.92
C ILE A 8 11.47 -3.95 -3.36
N HIS A 9 11.44 -3.58 -2.08
CA HIS A 9 10.26 -2.98 -1.47
C HIS A 9 9.89 -1.63 -2.12
N VAL A 10 10.87 -0.76 -2.36
CA VAL A 10 10.64 0.53 -3.04
C VAL A 10 10.14 0.33 -4.48
N TRP A 11 10.80 -0.53 -5.26
CA TRP A 11 10.35 -0.83 -6.63
C TRP A 11 8.95 -1.43 -6.68
N SER A 12 8.62 -2.30 -5.72
CA SER A 12 7.27 -2.86 -5.61
C SER A 12 6.23 -1.80 -5.26
N SER A 13 6.59 -0.82 -4.43
CA SER A 13 5.72 0.30 -4.04
C SER A 13 5.48 1.28 -5.20
N ILE A 14 6.51 1.51 -6.02
CA ILE A 14 6.39 2.28 -7.27
C ILE A 14 5.42 1.57 -8.22
N LEU A 15 5.61 0.25 -8.42
CA LEU A 15 4.72 -0.55 -9.26
C LEU A 15 3.27 -0.54 -8.74
N PHE A 16 3.08 -0.68 -7.42
CA PHE A 16 1.78 -0.53 -6.78
C PHE A 16 1.14 0.82 -7.10
N SER A 17 1.89 1.91 -6.96
CA SER A 17 1.40 3.27 -7.21
C SER A 17 0.92 3.46 -8.66
N PHE A 18 1.65 2.91 -9.64
CA PHE A 18 1.20 2.91 -11.04
C PHE A 18 -0.09 2.12 -11.23
N ILE A 19 -0.19 0.91 -10.68
CA ILE A 19 -1.39 0.07 -10.80
C ILE A 19 -2.59 0.73 -10.10
N ALA A 20 -2.38 1.35 -8.94
CA ALA A 20 -3.40 2.08 -8.19
C ALA A 20 -3.99 3.21 -9.05
N ILE A 21 -3.13 4.06 -9.62
CA ILE A 21 -3.57 5.17 -10.47
C ILE A 21 -4.31 4.65 -11.70
N ILE A 22 -3.78 3.63 -12.39
CA ILE A 22 -4.42 3.03 -13.56
C ILE A 22 -5.80 2.47 -13.19
N LEU A 23 -5.92 1.73 -12.09
CA LEU A 23 -7.20 1.18 -11.64
C LEU A 23 -8.23 2.29 -11.37
N LEU A 24 -7.83 3.37 -10.69
CA LEU A 24 -8.70 4.52 -10.40
C LEU A 24 -9.14 5.24 -11.68
N LEU A 25 -8.24 5.48 -12.63
CA LEU A 25 -8.58 6.11 -13.91
C LEU A 25 -9.55 5.25 -14.73
N TYR A 26 -9.31 3.93 -14.80
CA TYR A 26 -10.18 3.02 -15.55
C TYR A 26 -11.55 2.84 -14.90
N THR A 27 -11.61 2.80 -13.56
CA THR A 27 -12.88 2.68 -12.84
C THR A 27 -13.69 3.98 -12.91
N LEU A 28 -13.04 5.14 -12.81
CA LEU A 28 -13.67 6.44 -13.01
C LEU A 28 -14.19 6.59 -14.44
N LYS A 29 -13.37 6.27 -15.45
CA LYS A 29 -13.80 6.28 -16.86
C LYS A 29 -15.01 5.37 -17.06
N GLY A 30 -14.95 4.12 -16.57
CA GLY A 30 -16.06 3.17 -16.70
C GLY A 30 -17.36 3.64 -16.06
N LEU A 31 -17.28 4.39 -14.95
CA LEU A 31 -18.44 4.99 -14.31
C LEU A 31 -19.04 6.13 -15.14
N LEU A 32 -18.21 7.00 -15.73
CA LEU A 32 -18.63 8.13 -16.55
C LEU A 32 -19.21 7.69 -17.90
N THR A 33 -18.57 6.71 -18.55
CA THR A 33 -18.99 6.17 -19.85
C THR A 33 -20.08 5.10 -19.74
N LYS A 34 -20.52 4.76 -18.52
CA LYS A 34 -21.49 3.68 -18.24
C LYS A 34 -21.09 2.35 -18.91
N SER A 35 -19.80 2.07 -18.95
CA SER A 35 -19.27 0.87 -19.59
C SER A 35 -19.57 -0.39 -18.78
N GLU A 36 -19.35 -1.55 -19.39
CA GLU A 36 -19.46 -2.84 -18.69
C GLU A 36 -18.21 -3.14 -17.87
N PHE A 37 -18.40 -3.80 -16.72
CA PHE A 37 -17.30 -4.24 -15.87
C PHE A 37 -16.68 -5.52 -16.44
N THR A 38 -15.66 -5.35 -17.28
CA THR A 38 -14.93 -6.43 -17.96
C THR A 38 -13.87 -7.13 -17.09
N LYS A 39 -13.33 -8.24 -17.61
CA LYS A 39 -12.21 -8.99 -17.01
C LYS A 39 -10.96 -8.13 -16.78
N LYS A 40 -10.72 -7.10 -17.59
CA LYS A 40 -9.57 -6.19 -17.42
C LYS A 40 -9.58 -5.51 -16.06
N HIS A 41 -10.75 -5.08 -15.59
CA HIS A 41 -10.88 -4.46 -14.27
C HIS A 41 -10.65 -5.47 -13.15
N ILE A 42 -11.15 -6.71 -13.31
CA ILE A 42 -10.91 -7.79 -12.34
C ILE A 42 -9.41 -8.07 -12.18
N TYR A 43 -8.67 -8.11 -13.29
CA TYR A 43 -7.22 -8.28 -13.23
C TYR A 43 -6.53 -7.11 -12.54
N LEU A 44 -6.92 -5.87 -12.84
CA LEU A 44 -6.35 -4.69 -12.16
C LEU A 44 -6.65 -4.69 -10.65
N GLU A 45 -7.87 -5.04 -10.24
CA GLU A 45 -8.22 -5.20 -8.82
C GLU A 45 -7.36 -6.26 -8.13
N ASN A 46 -7.17 -7.41 -8.78
CA ASN A 46 -6.36 -8.49 -8.22
C ASN A 46 -4.89 -8.07 -8.13
N SER A 47 -4.34 -7.42 -9.17
CA SER A 47 -2.97 -6.90 -9.15
C SER A 47 -2.77 -5.87 -8.04
N PHE A 48 -3.73 -4.98 -7.81
CA PHE A 48 -3.70 -4.01 -6.71
C PHE A 48 -3.58 -4.71 -5.35
N ILE A 49 -4.46 -5.70 -5.09
CA ILE A 49 -4.48 -6.44 -3.83
C ILE A 49 -3.21 -7.27 -3.65
N SER A 50 -2.76 -7.96 -4.69
CA SER A 50 -1.52 -8.76 -4.65
C SER A 50 -0.29 -7.91 -4.35
N LEU A 51 -0.21 -6.70 -4.93
CA LEU A 51 0.90 -5.78 -4.66
C LEU A 51 0.84 -5.22 -3.23
N LEU A 52 -0.36 -4.95 -2.68
CA LEU A 52 -0.49 -4.59 -1.26
C LEU A 52 -0.01 -5.71 -0.33
N TYR A 53 -0.37 -6.97 -0.60
CA TYR A 53 0.15 -8.11 0.17
C TYR A 53 1.67 -8.21 0.08
N LEU A 54 2.21 -8.11 -1.14
CA LEU A 54 3.65 -8.17 -1.36
C LEU A 54 4.35 -7.03 -0.60
N GLY A 55 3.83 -5.81 -0.66
CA GLY A 55 4.34 -4.66 0.07
C GLY A 55 4.33 -4.90 1.59
N LEU A 56 3.22 -5.39 2.15
CA LEU A 56 3.11 -5.71 3.57
C LEU A 56 4.10 -6.80 4.01
N ILE A 57 4.22 -7.89 3.26
CA ILE A 57 5.16 -8.98 3.58
C ILE A 57 6.60 -8.46 3.56
N LEU A 58 6.98 -7.70 2.52
CA LEU A 58 8.30 -7.10 2.44
C LEU A 58 8.53 -6.09 3.57
N GLY A 59 7.52 -5.31 3.95
CA GLY A 59 7.59 -4.36 5.07
C GLY A 59 7.84 -5.05 6.41
N ILE A 60 7.15 -6.17 6.67
CA ILE A 60 7.38 -6.99 7.87
C ILE A 60 8.81 -7.53 7.86
N ILE A 61 9.27 -8.08 6.73
CA ILE A 61 10.64 -8.60 6.60
C ILE A 61 11.63 -7.47 6.92
N LEU A 62 11.46 -6.29 6.32
CA LEU A 62 12.32 -5.13 6.57
C LEU A 62 12.33 -4.70 8.03
N TYR A 63 11.19 -4.72 8.72
CA TYR A 63 11.11 -4.38 10.14
C TYR A 63 12.05 -5.24 11.01
N PHE A 64 12.16 -6.54 10.73
CA PHE A 64 13.08 -7.42 11.44
C PHE A 64 14.57 -7.15 11.12
N PHE A 65 14.86 -6.48 10.00
CA PHE A 65 16.21 -6.08 9.60
C PHE A 65 16.56 -4.62 9.97
N ILE A 66 15.63 -3.84 10.53
CA ILE A 66 15.94 -2.52 11.12
C ILE A 66 16.87 -2.79 12.32
N GLU A 67 18.15 -2.43 12.14
CA GLU A 67 19.27 -2.52 13.08
C GLU A 67 18.94 -3.21 14.41
N HIS A 68 19.12 -4.53 14.41
CA HIS A 68 19.55 -5.27 15.60
C HIS A 68 21.08 -5.17 15.65
N ASP A 69 21.62 -3.96 15.77
CA ASP A 69 23.06 -3.83 15.98
C ASP A 69 23.34 -4.19 17.44
N GLU A 70 24.20 -5.19 17.65
CA GLU A 70 24.64 -5.68 18.96
C GLU A 70 25.33 -4.58 19.79
N ASN A 71 25.57 -3.41 19.17
CA ASN A 71 26.20 -2.23 19.72
C ASN A 71 25.22 -1.10 20.12
N MET A 72 23.93 -1.38 20.36
CA MET A 72 22.97 -0.38 20.87
C MET A 72 23.45 0.39 22.11
N GLY A 73 24.32 -0.21 22.93
CA GLY A 73 24.96 0.45 24.08
C GLY A 73 26.10 1.43 23.74
N GLN A 74 26.50 1.52 22.46
CA GLN A 74 27.58 2.39 21.96
C GLN A 74 27.07 3.48 20.99
N LEU A 75 25.76 3.52 20.71
CA LEU A 75 25.17 4.53 19.84
C LEU A 75 25.24 5.92 20.49
N SER A 76 25.51 6.95 19.68
CA SER A 76 25.31 8.32 20.13
C SER A 76 23.82 8.57 20.42
N ILE A 77 23.52 9.60 21.23
CA ILE A 77 22.13 9.99 21.53
C ILE A 77 21.35 10.23 20.22
N GLU A 78 21.98 10.84 19.24
CA GLU A 78 21.41 11.14 17.92
C GLU A 78 21.07 9.85 17.15
N GLN A 79 21.99 8.88 17.10
CA GLN A 79 21.78 7.60 16.44
C GLN A 79 20.66 6.78 17.13
N ALA A 80 20.62 6.79 18.46
CA ALA A 80 19.57 6.12 19.21
C ALA A 80 18.17 6.72 18.92
N GLN A 81 18.08 8.04 18.74
CA GLN A 81 16.84 8.71 18.37
C GLN A 81 16.38 8.35 16.95
N GLU A 82 17.30 8.29 15.98
CA GLU A 82 16.98 7.90 14.59
C GLU A 82 16.44 6.47 14.51
N VAL A 83 17.04 5.54 15.25
CA VAL A 83 16.59 4.14 15.31
C VAL A 83 15.21 4.03 15.94
N MET A 84 14.95 4.75 17.05
CA MET A 84 13.63 4.77 17.66
C MET A 84 12.57 5.37 16.74
N SER A 85 12.86 6.50 16.10
CA SER A 85 11.97 7.16 15.14
C SER A 85 11.63 6.24 13.96
N SER A 86 12.64 5.55 13.42
CA SER A 86 12.48 4.60 12.31
C SER A 86 11.59 3.40 12.69
N ARG A 87 11.76 2.85 13.90
CA ARG A 87 10.93 1.74 14.40
C ARG A 87 9.48 2.18 14.63
N PHE A 88 9.28 3.37 15.20
CA PHE A 88 7.97 3.94 15.42
C PHE A 88 7.22 4.14 14.09
N TRP A 89 7.87 4.79 13.12
CA TRP A 89 7.31 4.97 11.78
C TRP A 89 6.98 3.63 11.11
N ALA A 90 7.85 2.62 11.22
CA ALA A 90 7.60 1.32 10.61
C ALA A 90 6.34 0.64 11.17
N ILE A 91 6.08 0.76 12.48
CA ILE A 91 4.86 0.23 13.12
C ILE A 91 3.63 1.00 12.65
N GLU A 92 3.65 2.33 12.67
CA GLU A 92 2.54 3.16 12.19
C GLU A 92 2.23 2.90 10.72
N HIS A 93 3.27 2.86 9.89
CA HIS A 93 3.15 2.56 8.47
C HIS A 93 2.52 1.19 8.25
N PHE A 94 2.99 0.17 8.95
CA PHE A 94 2.44 -1.18 8.89
C PHE A 94 0.95 -1.23 9.28
N SER A 95 0.58 -0.59 10.40
CA SER A 95 -0.82 -0.54 10.86
C SER A 95 -1.74 0.11 9.81
N VAL A 96 -1.31 1.22 9.21
CA VAL A 96 -2.06 1.92 8.18
C VAL A 96 -2.17 1.08 6.89
N MET A 97 -1.10 0.40 6.50
CA MET A 97 -1.10 -0.47 5.32
C MET A 97 -1.97 -1.71 5.50
N LEU A 98 -2.02 -2.27 6.71
CA LEU A 98 -2.92 -3.38 7.05
C LEU A 98 -4.39 -2.95 6.92
N PHE A 99 -4.72 -1.73 7.39
CA PHE A 99 -6.05 -1.17 7.23
C PHE A 99 -6.41 -0.93 5.75
N ALA A 100 -5.47 -0.42 4.95
CA ALA A 100 -5.66 -0.26 3.50
C ALA A 100 -5.91 -1.61 2.79
N LEU A 101 -5.21 -2.67 3.19
CA LEU A 101 -5.43 -4.02 2.69
C LEU A 101 -6.82 -4.54 3.06
N MET A 102 -7.28 -4.33 4.30
CA MET A 102 -8.63 -4.73 4.70
C MET A 102 -9.70 -4.02 3.86
N LEU A 103 -9.55 -2.71 3.62
CA LEU A 103 -10.45 -1.95 2.74
C LEU A 103 -10.45 -2.50 1.31
N ALA A 104 -9.29 -2.85 0.77
CA ALA A 104 -9.18 -3.44 -0.56
C ALA A 104 -9.88 -4.81 -0.66
N GLN A 105 -9.76 -5.65 0.38
CA GLN A 105 -10.47 -6.93 0.46
C GLN A 105 -11.99 -6.75 0.53
N ILE A 106 -12.44 -5.80 1.35
CA ILE A 106 -13.86 -5.44 1.43
C ILE A 106 -14.35 -4.97 0.06
N GLY A 107 -13.59 -4.10 -0.61
CA GLY A 107 -13.86 -3.64 -1.98
C GLY A 107 -14.03 -4.81 -2.95
N LYS A 108 -13.14 -5.81 -2.90
CA LYS A 108 -13.23 -7.00 -3.73
C LYS A 108 -14.50 -7.80 -3.50
N ILE A 109 -14.90 -7.99 -2.24
CA ILE A 109 -16.12 -8.70 -1.89
C ILE A 109 -17.34 -7.98 -2.47
N PHE A 110 -17.39 -6.66 -2.35
CA PHE A 110 -18.50 -5.86 -2.89
C PHE A 110 -18.54 -5.86 -4.43
N THR A 111 -17.39 -5.80 -5.11
CA THR A 111 -17.35 -5.82 -6.58
C THR A 111 -17.71 -7.20 -7.14
N LEU A 112 -17.37 -8.28 -6.43
CA LEU A 112 -17.78 -9.64 -6.76
C LEU A 112 -19.29 -9.86 -6.56
N LYS A 113 -19.86 -9.35 -5.47
CA LYS A 113 -21.29 -9.54 -5.12
C LYS A 113 -22.23 -8.63 -5.91
N ALA A 114 -21.74 -7.53 -6.47
CA ALA A 114 -22.58 -6.61 -7.23
C ALA A 114 -23.02 -7.21 -8.57
N ILE A 115 -24.31 -7.12 -8.90
CA ILE A 115 -24.87 -7.59 -10.17
C ILE A 115 -24.60 -6.57 -11.29
N ASN A 116 -24.90 -5.29 -11.01
CA ASN A 116 -24.82 -4.23 -12.00
C ASN A 116 -23.40 -3.65 -12.13
N SER A 117 -22.92 -3.48 -13.37
CA SER A 117 -21.60 -2.87 -13.68
C SER A 117 -21.42 -1.49 -13.02
N LYS A 118 -22.47 -0.66 -12.99
CA LYS A 118 -22.44 0.65 -12.33
C LYS A 118 -22.08 0.56 -10.84
N ASN A 119 -22.63 -0.42 -10.12
CA ASN A 119 -22.36 -0.60 -8.70
C ASN A 119 -20.95 -1.16 -8.49
N LYS A 120 -20.46 -2.05 -9.37
CA LYS A 120 -19.08 -2.51 -9.36
C LYS A 120 -18.10 -1.35 -9.46
N PHE A 121 -18.29 -0.44 -10.42
CA PHE A 121 -17.43 0.74 -10.56
C PHE A 121 -17.48 1.67 -9.36
N LYS A 122 -18.67 1.90 -8.78
CA LYS A 122 -18.80 2.71 -7.55
C LYS A 122 -18.04 2.11 -6.37
N TYR A 123 -18.22 0.81 -6.12
CA TYR A 123 -17.53 0.13 -5.04
C TYR A 123 -16.02 0.10 -5.28
N ALA A 124 -15.58 -0.23 -6.50
CA ALA A 124 -14.16 -0.21 -6.84
C ALA A 124 -13.55 1.19 -6.61
N LEU A 125 -14.16 2.24 -7.15
CA LEU A 125 -13.65 3.61 -6.98
C LEU A 125 -13.59 4.03 -5.52
N PHE A 126 -14.62 3.69 -4.72
CA PHE A 126 -14.67 4.06 -3.30
C PHE A 126 -13.61 3.30 -2.49
N TYR A 127 -13.60 1.97 -2.53
CA TYR A 127 -12.74 1.16 -1.67
C TYR A 127 -11.27 1.22 -2.10
N TYR A 128 -10.98 1.05 -3.40
CA TYR A 128 -9.59 1.16 -3.87
C TYR A 128 -9.09 2.61 -3.85
N GLY A 129 -9.97 3.60 -4.00
CA GLY A 129 -9.63 5.02 -3.84
C GLY A 129 -9.25 5.38 -2.42
N LEU A 130 -10.03 4.93 -1.43
CA LEU A 130 -9.68 5.10 -0.01
C LEU A 130 -8.39 4.38 0.35
N ALA A 131 -8.24 3.12 -0.06
CA ALA A 131 -7.01 2.36 0.18
C ALA A 131 -5.79 3.08 -0.41
N THR A 132 -5.87 3.55 -1.66
CA THR A 132 -4.79 4.30 -2.31
C THR A 132 -4.45 5.60 -1.57
N THR A 133 -5.47 6.36 -1.18
CA THR A 133 -5.30 7.64 -0.48
C THR A 133 -4.59 7.43 0.85
N ILE A 134 -5.04 6.45 1.64
CA ILE A 134 -4.44 6.12 2.94
C ILE A 134 -3.01 5.62 2.78
N THR A 135 -2.73 4.78 1.78
CA THR A 135 -1.36 4.34 1.46
C THR A 135 -0.45 5.53 1.14
N PHE A 136 -0.89 6.45 0.29
CA PHE A 136 -0.08 7.61 -0.09
C PHE A 136 0.16 8.58 1.06
N ILE A 137 -0.84 8.78 1.92
CA ILE A 137 -0.68 9.57 3.15
C ILE A 137 0.40 8.92 4.04
N SER A 138 0.31 7.62 4.27
CA SER A 138 1.27 6.87 5.10
C SER A 138 2.70 6.96 4.57
N THR A 139 2.88 6.80 3.26
CA THR A 139 4.20 6.96 2.61
C THR A 139 4.67 8.43 2.61
N GLY A 140 3.76 9.38 2.48
CA GLY A 140 4.08 10.83 2.54
C GLY A 140 4.58 11.27 3.91
N PHE A 141 4.03 10.72 5.00
CA PHE A 141 4.50 11.00 6.36
C PHE A 141 5.99 10.65 6.56
N TYR A 142 6.48 9.60 5.90
CA TYR A 142 7.91 9.24 5.94
C TYR A 142 8.82 10.37 5.44
N LEU A 143 8.41 11.05 4.36
CA LEU A 143 9.18 12.14 3.77
C LEU A 143 9.24 13.36 4.70
N TYR A 144 8.19 13.59 5.48
CA TYR A 144 8.14 14.69 6.45
C TYR A 144 9.02 14.42 7.68
N TYR A 145 9.06 13.18 8.18
CA TYR A 145 9.88 12.82 9.35
C TYR A 145 11.38 12.78 9.08
N LYS A 146 11.80 12.71 7.80
CA LYS A 146 13.20 12.65 7.38
C LYS A 146 13.74 14.02 6.92
N ALA A 147 12.87 15.01 6.74
CA ALA A 147 13.23 16.38 6.34
C ALA A 147 13.49 17.26 7.58
#